data_AF-A0A924AGQ6-F1
#
_entry.id   AF-A0A924AGQ6-F1
#
_cell.length_a   1.000
_cell.length_b   1.000
_cell.length_c   1.000
_cell.angle_alpha   90.00
_cell.angle_beta   90.00
_cell.angle_gamma   90.00
#
_symmetry.space_group_name_H-M   'P 1'
#
loop_
_entity.id
_entity.type
_entity.pdbx_description
1 polymer ?
#
loop_
_entity_poly.entity_id
_entity_poly.type
_entity_poly.pdbx_seq_one_letter_code
_entity_poly.pdbx_strand_id
1 'polypeptide(L)' 'LNVMDSTAFTLSQENALPIVVFDMNKKGNLLKICNGESIGTVVKI' A
#
# COMPACT_ATOMS: atom_id res chain seq x y z
N LEU A 1 -12.76 6.56 2.13
CA LEU A 1 -11.80 5.63 1.51
C LEU A 1 -11.68 4.41 2.44
N ASN A 2 -12.57 3.43 2.28
CA ASN A 2 -12.51 2.17 3.01
C ASN A 2 -11.51 1.26 2.29
N VAL A 3 -10.21 1.51 2.52
CA VAL A 3 -9.13 0.75 1.86
C VAL A 3 -8.89 -0.60 2.55
N MET A 4 -9.29 -0.72 3.83
CA MET A 4 -9.04 -1.90 4.66
C MET A 4 -10.06 -2.00 5.80
N ASP A 5 -10.39 -3.22 6.20
CA ASP A 5 -11.25 -3.52 7.37
C ASP A 5 -10.53 -3.17 8.67
N SER A 6 -11.26 -2.74 9.70
CA SER A 6 -10.65 -2.18 10.94
C SER A 6 -9.70 -3.18 11.64
N THR A 7 -9.97 -4.48 11.56
CA THR A 7 -9.10 -5.53 12.10
C THR A 7 -7.76 -5.62 11.36
N ALA A 8 -7.76 -5.49 10.03
CA ALA A 8 -6.55 -5.56 9.23
C ALA A 8 -5.69 -4.29 9.40
N PHE A 9 -6.31 -3.15 9.71
CA PHE A 9 -5.62 -1.93 10.12
C PHE A 9 -4.87 -2.13 11.44
N THR A 10 -5.53 -2.62 12.49
CA THR A 10 -4.91 -2.87 13.79
C THR A 10 -3.76 -3.88 13.69
N LEU A 11 -3.97 -5.00 12.98
CA LEU A 11 -2.91 -6.02 12.80
C LEU A 11 -1.69 -5.47 12.07
N SER A 12 -1.89 -4.62 11.06
CA SER A 12 -0.80 -4.01 10.29
C SER A 12 -0.04 -2.97 11.12
N GLN A 13 -0.75 -2.25 12.00
CA GLN A 13 -0.16 -1.32 12.95
C GLN A 13 0.69 -2.04 13.99
N GLU A 14 0.18 -3.13 14.58
CA GLU A 14 0.92 -3.94 15.58
C GLU A 14 2.19 -4.55 14.99
N ASN A 15 2.16 -4.94 13.72
CA ASN A 15 3.31 -5.55 13.04
C ASN A 15 4.18 -4.53 12.28
N ALA A 16 3.89 -3.23 12.39
CA ALA A 16 4.57 -2.15 11.67
C ALA A 16 4.73 -2.44 10.16
N LEU A 17 3.74 -3.08 9.55
CA LEU A 17 3.80 -3.50 8.16
C LEU A 17 3.51 -2.29 7.25
N PRO A 18 4.45 -1.89 6.37
CA PRO A 18 4.22 -0.79 5.44
C PRO A 18 3.21 -1.20 4.37
N ILE A 19 2.10 -0.46 4.27
CA ILE A 19 1.06 -0.70 3.27
C ILE A 19 1.25 0.27 2.11
N VAL A 20 1.43 -0.27 0.90
CA VAL A 20 1.54 0.54 -0.33
C VAL A 20 0.28 0.35 -1.16
N VAL A 21 -0.48 1.43 -1.33
CA VAL A 21 -1.72 1.43 -2.11
C VAL A 21 -1.42 2.03 -3.48
N PHE A 22 -1.67 1.28 -4.55
CA PHE A 22 -1.42 1.74 -5.91
C PHE A 22 -2.47 1.28 -6.89
N ASP A 23 -2.53 1.97 -8.03
CA ASP A 23 -3.43 1.63 -9.11
C ASP A 23 -2.82 0.52 -10.00
N MET A 24 -3.47 -0.64 -10.02
CA MET A 24 -3.08 -1.79 -10.81
C MET A 24 -3.50 -1.67 -12.29
N ASN A 25 -4.46 -0.80 -12.62
CA ASN A 25 -4.94 -0.63 -13.99
C ASN A 25 -3.93 0.08 -14.89
N LYS A 26 -2.96 0.78 -14.30
CA LYS A 26 -1.87 1.42 -15.04
C LYS A 26 -0.75 0.41 -15.30
N LYS A 27 -0.57 0.07 -16.58
CA LYS A 27 0.50 -0.81 -17.04
C LYS A 27 1.86 -0.25 -16.66
N GLY A 28 2.67 -1.06 -15.97
CA GLY A 28 4.00 -0.70 -15.50
C GLY A 28 4.07 -0.21 -14.05
N ASN A 29 2.95 0.08 -13.39
CA ASN A 29 2.95 0.52 -11.99
C ASN A 29 3.51 -0.54 -11.04
N LEU A 30 3.17 -1.82 -11.24
CA LEU A 30 3.70 -2.90 -10.40
C LEU A 30 5.22 -2.97 -10.45
N LEU A 31 5.79 -2.93 -11.66
CA LEU A 31 7.25 -2.99 -11.88
C LEU A 31 7.95 -1.77 -11.26
N LYS A 32 7.39 -0.58 -11.45
CA LYS A 32 7.90 0.67 -10.92
C LYS A 32 7.86 0.68 -9.37
N ILE A 33 6.85 0.11 -8.73
CA ILE A 33 6.77 -0.05 -7.26
C ILE A 33 7.81 -1.03 -6.75
N CYS A 34 7.98 -2.16 -7.42
CA CYS A 34 9.05 -3.11 -7.09
C CYS A 34 10.44 -2.48 -7.20
N ASN A 35 10.62 -1.51 -8.12
CA ASN A 35 11.84 -0.72 -8.25
C ASN A 35 11.95 0.42 -7.21
N GLY A 36 10.96 0.61 -6.34
CA GLY A 36 10.96 1.66 -5.32
C GLY A 36 10.53 3.05 -5.82
N GLU A 37 9.93 3.17 -7.00
CA GLU A 37 9.34 4.43 -7.44
C GLU A 37 8.13 4.80 -6.55
N SER A 38 7.98 6.09 -6.25
CA SER A 38 6.89 6.64 -5.43
C SER A 38 5.57 6.76 -6.21
N ILE A 39 5.12 5.66 -6.81
CA ILE A 39 3.84 5.57 -7.50
C ILE A 39 2.82 4.86 -6.61
N GLY A 40 1.75 5.59 -6.29
CA GLY A 40 0.78 5.20 -5.29
C GLY A 40 0.95 6.01 -4.00
N THR A 41 0.28 5.55 -2.95
CA THR A 41 0.28 6.15 -1.62
C THR A 41 0.86 5.16 -0.65
N VAL A 42 2.00 5.51 -0.04
CA VAL A 42 2.52 4.77 1.11
C VAL A 42 1.70 5.19 2.32
N VAL A 43 0.89 4.27 2.83
CA VAL A 43 0.16 4.48 4.07
C VAL A 43 1.15 4.18 5.19
N LYS A 44 1.71 5.25 5.76
CA LYS A 44 2.40 5.20 7.05
C LYS A 44 1.38 5.47 8.14
N ILE A 45 1.21 4.50 9.03
CA ILE A 45 0.33 4.56 10.22
C ILE A 45 1.20 4.89 11.43
#